data_AF-A0A914E3T9-F1
#
_entry.id   AF-A0A914E3T9-F1
#
_cell.length_a   1.000
_cell.length_b   1.000
_cell.length_c   1.000
_cell.angle_alpha   90.00
_cell.angle_beta   90.00
_cell.angle_gamma   90.00
#
_symmetry.space_group_name_H-M   'P 1'
#
loop_
_entity.id
_entity.type
_entity.pdbx_description
1 polymer ?
#
loop_
_entity_poly.entity_id
_entity_poly.type
_entity_poly.pdbx_seq_one_letter_code
_entity_poly.pdbx_strand_id
1 'polypeptide(L)'
;MISINNTGEEEQLIDIIKDPLNQTEFIRQVLNYTNQNNLNGVVLDRNCSEERENLEKESFKNFVENLKEHGLDIVLTTTGCSSPDIQDLMRYTNSYFDLS
;
A
#
# COMPACT_ATOMS: atom_id res chain seq x y z
N MET A 1 7.94 0.55 -11.62
CA MET A 1 7.11 0.78 -10.41
C MET A 1 7.47 2.11 -9.78
N ILE A 2 6.54 2.77 -9.08
CA ILE A 2 6.83 3.90 -8.19
C ILE A 2 7.02 3.42 -6.76
N SER A 3 7.82 4.10 -5.95
CA SER A 3 7.92 3.82 -4.51
C SER A 3 7.18 4.90 -3.73
N ILE A 4 6.22 4.49 -2.93
CA ILE A 4 5.57 5.36 -1.94
C ILE A 4 6.20 5.01 -0.60
N ASN A 5 7.15 5.85 -0.18
CA ASN A 5 7.86 5.67 1.07
C ASN A 5 7.16 6.48 2.16
N ASN A 6 6.91 5.84 3.30
CA ASN A 6 6.33 6.54 4.44
C ASN A 6 7.37 7.29 5.29
N THR A 7 8.65 7.28 4.92
CA THR A 7 9.73 7.87 5.72
C THR A 7 9.66 9.40 5.70
N GLY A 8 8.95 9.98 6.67
CA GLY A 8 8.89 11.43 6.93
C GLY A 8 7.51 12.09 6.79
N GLU A 9 6.54 11.42 6.18
CA GLU A 9 5.17 11.91 5.96
C GLU A 9 4.11 10.91 6.45
N GLU A 10 4.45 10.14 7.50
CA GLU A 10 3.64 9.03 8.03
C GLU A 10 2.20 9.39 8.39
N GLU A 11 1.98 10.61 8.88
CA GLU A 11 0.64 11.10 9.25
C GLU A 11 -0.26 11.31 8.03
N GLN A 12 0.31 11.74 6.88
CA GLN A 12 -0.47 11.99 5.67
C GLN A 12 -0.98 10.68 5.06
N LEU A 13 -0.18 9.62 5.09
CA LEU A 13 -0.61 8.32 4.58
C LEU A 13 -1.72 7.72 5.45
N ILE A 14 -1.66 7.92 6.77
CA ILE A 14 -2.72 7.46 7.69
C ILE A 14 -4.05 8.18 7.37
N ASP A 15 -4.01 9.49 7.12
CA ASP A 15 -5.21 10.26 6.76
C ASP A 15 -5.78 9.84 5.40
N ILE A 16 -4.91 9.42 4.47
CA ILE A 16 -5.32 8.83 3.19
C ILE A 16 -5.98 7.47 3.42
N ILE A 17 -5.36 6.61 4.24
CA ILE A 17 -5.85 5.26 4.50
C ILE A 17 -7.17 5.29 5.27
N LYS A 18 -7.39 6.20 6.21
CA LYS A 18 -8.59 6.19 7.05
C LYS A 18 -9.85 6.72 6.37
N ASP A 19 -9.71 7.61 5.38
CA ASP A 19 -10.84 8.23 4.69
C ASP A 19 -11.04 7.63 3.27
N PRO A 20 -12.19 6.99 2.97
CA PRO A 20 -12.48 6.43 1.66
C PRO A 20 -12.38 7.42 0.49
N LEU A 21 -12.71 8.70 0.71
CA LEU A 21 -12.58 9.73 -0.32
C LEU A 21 -11.11 10.03 -0.61
N ASN A 22 -10.29 10.12 0.44
CA ASN A 22 -8.85 10.31 0.28
C ASN A 22 -8.21 9.09 -0.39
N GLN A 23 -8.62 7.86 -0.04
CA GLN A 23 -8.16 6.65 -0.74
C GLN A 23 -8.47 6.73 -2.24
N THR A 24 -9.71 7.08 -2.60
CA THR A 24 -10.16 7.13 -3.99
C THR A 24 -9.35 8.15 -4.80
N GLU A 25 -9.18 9.35 -4.24
CA GLU A 25 -8.42 10.42 -4.90
C GLU A 25 -6.93 10.06 -5.03
N PHE A 26 -6.34 9.46 -3.98
CA PHE A 26 -4.97 8.99 -4.01
C PHE A 26 -4.75 7.92 -5.08
N ILE A 27 -5.61 6.89 -5.12
CA ILE A 27 -5.56 5.83 -6.13
C ILE A 27 -5.66 6.43 -7.54
N ARG A 28 -6.56 7.38 -7.76
CA ARG A 28 -6.71 8.09 -9.04
C ARG A 28 -5.40 8.79 -9.43
N GLN A 29 -4.74 9.47 -8.50
CA GLN A 29 -3.47 10.15 -8.75
C GLN A 29 -2.35 9.17 -9.06
N VAL A 30 -2.25 8.09 -8.31
CA VAL A 30 -1.29 7.00 -8.54
C VAL A 30 -1.48 6.41 -9.93
N LEU A 31 -2.71 6.03 -10.29
CA LEU A 31 -3.03 5.46 -11.60
C LEU A 31 -2.69 6.42 -12.75
N ASN A 32 -3.02 7.70 -12.60
CA ASN A 32 -2.67 8.69 -13.61
C ASN A 32 -1.14 8.80 -13.77
N TYR A 33 -0.41 8.86 -12.65
CA TYR A 33 1.05 8.91 -12.68
C TYR A 33 1.66 7.66 -13.31
N THR A 34 1.22 6.46 -12.92
CA THR A 34 1.76 5.21 -13.46
C THR A 34 1.48 5.10 -14.96
N ASN A 35 0.28 5.45 -15.41
CA ASN A 35 -0.08 5.45 -16.83
C ASN A 35 0.74 6.46 -17.64
N GLN A 36 0.90 7.69 -17.14
CA GLN A 36 1.70 8.73 -17.81
C GLN A 36 3.17 8.35 -17.96
N ASN A 37 3.70 7.57 -17.02
CA ASN A 37 5.11 7.20 -16.97
C ASN A 37 5.39 5.76 -17.43
N ASN A 38 4.40 5.07 -18.03
CA ASN A 38 4.49 3.67 -18.46
C ASN A 38 4.98 2.72 -17.33
N LEU A 39 4.50 2.94 -16.12
CA LEU A 39 4.75 2.09 -14.96
C LEU A 39 3.54 1.17 -14.75
N ASN A 40 3.80 -0.04 -14.29
CA ASN A 40 2.79 -1.10 -14.10
C ASN A 40 2.43 -1.33 -12.63
N GLY A 41 3.02 -0.59 -11.69
CA GLY A 41 2.89 -0.95 -10.29
C GLY A 41 3.52 0.01 -9.29
N VAL A 42 3.33 -0.32 -8.03
CA VAL A 42 3.63 0.49 -6.85
C VAL A 42 4.34 -0.39 -5.83
N VAL A 43 5.45 0.11 -5.31
CA VAL A 43 6.08 -0.38 -4.08
C VAL A 43 5.53 0.47 -2.93
N LEU A 44 4.87 -0.18 -1.98
CA LEU A 44 4.39 0.45 -0.76
C LEU A 44 5.35 0.09 0.37
N ASP A 45 6.05 1.08 0.92
CA ASP A 45 6.89 0.89 2.10
C ASP A 45 6.17 1.37 3.35
N ARG A 46 5.94 0.43 4.26
CA ARG A 46 5.17 0.66 5.48
C ARG A 46 6.03 0.44 6.72
N ASN A 47 6.12 1.50 7.51
CA ASN A 47 6.67 1.44 8.86
C ASN A 47 5.55 1.21 9.89
N CYS A 48 5.59 0.08 10.61
CA CYS A 48 4.57 -0.27 11.60
C CYS A 48 5.01 0.03 13.03
N SER A 49 4.01 0.38 13.84
CA SER A 49 4.01 0.18 15.28
C SER A 49 2.78 -0.64 15.67
N GLU A 50 2.82 -1.38 16.79
CA GLU A 50 1.68 -2.18 17.25
C GLU A 50 0.39 -1.36 17.39
N GLU A 51 0.50 -0.12 17.89
CA GLU A 51 -0.64 0.80 18.01
C GLU A 51 -1.24 1.12 16.63
N ARG A 52 -0.41 1.41 15.63
CA ARG A 52 -0.88 1.72 14.27
C ARG A 52 -1.49 0.53 13.57
N GLU A 53 -0.86 -0.65 13.66
CA GLU A 53 -1.42 -1.86 13.06
C GLU A 53 -2.85 -2.12 13.55
N ASN A 54 -3.09 -1.96 14.86
CA ASN A 54 -4.41 -2.14 15.42
C ASN A 54 -5.43 -1.06 14.97
N LEU A 55 -4.98 0.18 14.77
CA LEU A 55 -5.85 1.29 14.41
C LEU A 55 -6.31 1.27 12.95
N GLU A 56 -5.51 0.71 12.03
CA GLU A 56 -5.78 0.88 10.59
C GLU A 56 -5.71 -0.39 9.75
N LYS A 57 -5.51 -1.58 10.35
CA LYS A 57 -5.36 -2.85 9.61
C LYS A 57 -6.40 -3.07 8.50
N GLU A 58 -7.69 -2.86 8.80
CA GLU A 58 -8.78 -3.07 7.83
C GLU A 58 -8.73 -2.03 6.72
N SER A 59 -8.55 -0.76 7.10
CA SER A 59 -8.45 0.35 6.15
C SER A 59 -7.25 0.20 5.22
N PHE A 60 -6.10 -0.24 5.76
CA PHE A 60 -4.89 -0.48 4.99
C PHE A 60 -5.04 -1.67 4.05
N LYS A 61 -5.65 -2.76 4.51
CA LYS A 61 -5.98 -3.91 3.67
C LYS A 61 -6.88 -3.49 2.50
N ASN A 62 -7.98 -2.80 2.78
CA ASN A 62 -8.90 -2.31 1.74
C ASN A 62 -8.18 -1.39 0.74
N PHE A 63 -7.30 -0.51 1.22
CA PHE A 63 -6.51 0.36 0.37
C PHE A 63 -5.62 -0.43 -0.59
N VAL A 64 -4.91 -1.45 -0.09
CA VAL A 64 -4.05 -2.33 -0.90
C VAL A 64 -4.87 -3.17 -1.89
N GLU A 65 -6.00 -3.71 -1.47
CA GLU A 65 -6.92 -4.46 -2.33
C GLU A 65 -7.46 -3.56 -3.46
N ASN A 66 -7.90 -2.34 -3.12
CA ASN A 66 -8.38 -1.36 -4.10
C ASN A 66 -7.31 -1.02 -5.16
N LEU A 67 -6.06 -0.82 -4.76
CA LEU A 67 -4.97 -0.58 -5.72
C LEU A 67 -4.81 -1.76 -6.69
N LYS A 68 -4.88 -2.99 -6.18
CA LYS A 68 -4.74 -4.21 -6.98
C LYS A 68 -5.92 -4.43 -7.92
N GLU A 69 -7.15 -4.15 -7.48
CA GLU A 69 -8.36 -4.20 -8.31
C GLU A 69 -8.29 -3.24 -9.51
N HIS A 70 -7.56 -2.13 -9.39
CA HIS A 70 -7.33 -1.18 -10.49
C HIS A 70 -6.17 -1.59 -11.42
N GLY A 71 -5.64 -2.82 -11.28
CA GLY A 71 -4.66 -3.40 -12.19
C GLY A 71 -3.21 -2.96 -11.94
N LEU A 72 -2.91 -2.44 -10.74
CA LEU A 72 -1.54 -2.14 -10.34
C LEU A 72 -0.88 -3.36 -9.71
N ASP A 73 0.33 -3.69 -10.16
CA ASP A 73 1.20 -4.62 -9.45
C ASP A 73 1.65 -3.97 -8.13
N ILE A 74 1.42 -4.63 -7.00
CA ILE A 74 1.77 -4.11 -5.68
C ILE A 74 2.88 -4.94 -5.07
N VAL A 75 3.96 -4.28 -4.68
CA VAL A 75 4.98 -4.85 -3.79
C VAL A 75 4.83 -4.20 -2.43
N LEU A 76 4.44 -4.97 -1.42
CA LEU A 76 4.37 -4.48 -0.05
C LEU A 76 5.68 -4.80 0.67
N THR A 77 6.35 -3.75 1.14
CA THR A 77 7.53 -3.83 2.01
C THR A 77 7.18 -3.28 3.38
N THR A 78 7.75 -3.89 4.42
CA THR A 78 7.43 -3.54 5.79
C THR A 78 8.67 -3.45 6.67
N THR A 79 8.67 -2.50 7.58
CA THR A 79 9.65 -2.39 8.66
C THR A 79 8.91 -2.39 9.99
N GLY A 80 9.32 -3.26 10.92
CA GLY A 80 8.72 -3.35 12.26
C GLY A 80 7.32 -3.97 12.32
N CYS A 81 6.74 -4.39 11.19
CA CYS A 81 5.41 -5.01 11.15
C CYS A 81 5.47 -6.49 11.57
N SER A 82 4.65 -6.88 12.54
CA SER A 82 4.61 -8.26 13.06
C SER A 82 3.21 -8.87 13.08
N SER A 83 2.18 -8.09 12.78
CA SER A 83 0.81 -8.59 12.69
C SER A 83 0.67 -9.68 11.61
N PRO A 84 0.05 -10.83 11.93
CA PRO A 84 -0.26 -11.88 10.94
C PRO A 84 -1.05 -11.34 9.74
N ASP A 85 -1.97 -10.40 9.95
CA ASP A 85 -2.80 -9.82 8.89
C ASP A 85 -1.93 -9.09 7.84
N ILE A 86 -0.91 -8.35 8.30
CA ILE A 86 0.03 -7.64 7.43
C ILE A 86 0.95 -8.62 6.70
N GLN A 87 1.41 -9.67 7.39
CA GLN A 87 2.23 -10.72 6.78
C GLN A 87 1.47 -11.49 5.69
N ASP A 88 0.18 -11.77 5.89
CA ASP A 88 -0.66 -12.40 4.88
C ASP A 88 -0.94 -11.45 3.71
N LEU A 89 -1.13 -10.15 3.96
CA LEU A 89 -1.25 -9.14 2.92
C LEU A 89 0.03 -9.03 2.07
N MET A 90 1.21 -9.09 2.70
CA MET A 90 2.50 -9.15 2.00
C MET A 90 2.60 -10.39 1.11
N ARG A 91 2.19 -11.56 1.60
CA ARG A 91 2.16 -12.78 0.78
C ARG A 91 1.21 -12.64 -0.40
N TYR A 92 0.02 -12.09 -0.18
CA TYR A 92 -0.98 -11.88 -1.23
C TYR A 92 -0.53 -10.91 -2.33
N THR A 93 0.19 -9.85 -1.96
CA THR A 93 0.69 -8.85 -2.91
C THR A 93 1.96 -9.34 -3.61
N ASN A 94 2.89 -9.94 -2.87
CA ASN A 94 4.19 -10.34 -3.39
C ASN A 94 4.22 -11.73 -4.05
N SER A 95 3.12 -12.50 -4.04
CA SER A 95 3.07 -13.87 -4.61
C SER A 95 3.35 -13.94 -6.11
N TYR A 96 3.26 -12.83 -6.84
CA TYR A 96 3.60 -12.75 -8.26
C TYR A 96 5.08 -12.44 -8.53
N PHE A 97 5.86 -12.14 -7.48
CA PHE A 97 7.29 -11.81 -7.55
C PHE A 97 8.17 -12.97 -7.08
N ASP A 98 7.72 -14.22 -7.25
CA ASP A 98 8.61 -15.38 -7.17
C ASP A 98 9.64 -15.27 -8.31
N LEU A 99 10.80 -14.68 -8.00
CA LEU A 99 11.98 -14.66 -8.84
C LEU A 99 12.55 -16.08 -8.88
N SER A 100 11.95 -16.96 -9.69
CA SER A 100 12.60 -18.17 -10.20
C SER A 100 13.44 -17.84 -11.43
#